data_AF-A0A9X1W1Q5-F1
#
_entry.id   AF-A0A9X1W1Q5-F1
#
_cell.length_a   1.000
_cell.length_b   1.000
_cell.length_c   1.000
_cell.angle_alpha   90.00
_cell.angle_beta   90.00
_cell.angle_gamma   90.00
#
_symmetry.space_group_name_H-M   'P 1'
#
loop_
_entity.id
_entity.type
_entity.pdbx_description
1 polymer ?
#
loop_
_entity_poly.entity_id
_entity_poly.type
_entity_poly.pdbx_seq_one_letter_code
_entity_poly.pdbx_strand_id
1 'polypeptide(L)'
;MSLTLFTSGWKGLAPAVALFSLLGTLPLVGTAHAATVSSASVASIAYSAQIRKITDKYWNNGSWRASAGVSVAATPANIKAFKAGTRVRLADGQVRTIKSAKTTSGALTVLMSGAVLNGARLGYPNKLSVVPVATAAATKSTATKAATATATKAVSASAQAKAAPSTATKSTTATTAAKTMSTSSATATTSQNSAAKTTAAAPLLAAQSTTPSAPVQLVGVSLSGAAFGSSALPGTHGTNYIYPAESYYKKYAEQGLTLVRLPFLWERIQPQLDTELDAAQLALLTQSLDYAQKYGVKVVLDMHNYYRYYKQPIGSETVPVQSFANTWKRIAQKLGTHPALSGYGLMNEPNTNGLWPATALVAAKAIRQVDKTNWIYVAGDRYSSAWHWPQSNAQLIADPWMRDANNKLIFEAHMYLDRDTSGSYADKTETFAPDLGITRAKPFVDWLRANNLRGYIGEIGVPNYAPDAILAMDNLLGYLRENCVPMTYWAAGPWWGSYILSLDVTGGAPQPQLPVLVKHANTANSCAAIGEPL
;
A
#
# COMPACT_ATOMS: atom_id res chain seq x y z
N MET A 1 21.38 49.43 -5.19
CA MET A 1 22.46 50.44 -5.09
C MET A 1 23.43 49.92 -4.03
N SER A 2 24.75 49.94 -4.31
CA SER A 2 25.89 49.56 -3.42
C SER A 2 25.88 48.12 -2.85
N LEU A 3 26.97 47.34 -2.74
CA LEU A 3 28.36 47.54 -2.25
C LEU A 3 28.40 47.94 -0.75
N THR A 4 29.24 47.37 0.12
CA THR A 4 30.60 46.74 0.01
C THR A 4 30.77 45.73 1.19
N LEU A 5 31.43 44.56 1.08
CA LEU A 5 32.83 44.23 1.51
C LEU A 5 33.25 44.74 2.92
N PHE A 6 34.00 44.05 3.81
CA PHE A 6 35.15 43.13 3.64
C PHE A 6 35.34 42.04 4.76
N THR A 7 35.76 40.83 4.37
CA THR A 7 36.72 39.83 4.93
C THR A 7 37.07 39.64 6.44
N SER A 8 36.91 38.37 6.88
CA SER A 8 37.87 37.43 7.57
C SER A 8 39.12 37.87 8.36
N GLY A 9 39.42 37.11 9.44
CA GLY A 9 40.78 36.93 9.98
C GLY A 9 40.96 35.60 10.76
N TRP A 10 42.04 34.83 10.51
CA TRP A 10 42.35 33.55 11.19
C TRP A 10 43.87 33.24 11.15
N LYS A 11 44.49 33.01 12.33
CA LYS A 11 45.84 32.45 12.65
C LYS A 11 46.02 32.53 14.20
N GLY A 12 46.76 31.68 14.92
CA GLY A 12 47.40 30.40 14.57
C GLY A 12 48.09 29.71 15.78
N LEU A 13 48.20 28.38 15.73
CA LEU A 13 49.25 27.45 16.26
C LEU A 13 50.17 27.84 17.46
N ALA A 14 49.98 27.15 18.61
CA ALA A 14 50.88 26.20 19.36
C ALA A 14 52.42 26.46 19.52
N PRO A 15 53.23 25.66 20.28
CA PRO A 15 52.99 24.47 21.13
C PRO A 15 53.75 24.46 22.51
N ALA A 16 54.01 23.25 23.08
CA ALA A 16 54.98 22.90 24.15
C ALA A 16 54.56 23.09 25.65
N VAL A 17 55.00 22.30 26.65
CA VAL A 17 55.80 21.04 26.69
C VAL A 17 55.45 20.14 27.90
N ALA A 18 56.04 18.93 27.96
CA ALA A 18 55.88 17.83 28.94
C ALA A 18 56.29 18.15 30.42
N LEU A 19 56.35 17.23 31.42
CA LEU A 19 56.27 15.76 31.57
C LEU A 19 56.01 15.41 33.07
N PHE A 20 55.48 14.22 33.42
CA PHE A 20 56.08 13.26 34.40
C PHE A 20 55.16 12.05 34.67
N SER A 21 55.74 10.96 35.22
CA SER A 21 55.09 9.67 35.47
C SER A 21 55.69 8.93 36.68
N LEU A 22 54.94 8.06 37.35
CA LEU A 22 55.48 6.84 38.00
C LEU A 22 54.41 5.78 38.27
N LEU A 23 54.85 4.54 38.56
CA LEU A 23 54.02 3.35 38.83
C LEU A 23 54.08 2.93 40.31
N GLY A 24 53.14 2.05 40.71
CA GLY A 24 53.24 1.22 41.92
C GLY A 24 52.41 -0.06 41.76
N THR A 25 52.89 -1.22 42.24
CA THR A 25 52.29 -2.55 42.00
C THR A 25 52.59 -3.57 43.11
N LEU A 26 51.71 -4.56 43.26
CA LEU A 26 51.86 -5.83 44.02
C LEU A 26 51.86 -5.71 45.58
N PRO A 27 51.60 -6.81 46.33
CA PRO A 27 51.24 -8.18 45.92
C PRO A 27 49.86 -8.66 46.47
N LEU A 28 49.58 -9.97 46.31
CA LEU A 28 48.34 -10.65 46.71
C LEU A 28 48.54 -11.53 47.96
N VAL A 29 47.55 -11.62 48.85
CA VAL A 29 47.37 -12.73 49.81
C VAL A 29 45.87 -13.05 49.88
N GLY A 30 45.51 -14.33 49.93
CA GLY A 30 44.11 -14.78 49.99
C GLY A 30 43.83 -15.69 51.18
N THR A 31 42.57 -15.79 51.56
CA THR A 31 42.05 -16.86 52.44
C THR A 31 40.91 -17.56 51.72
N ALA A 32 40.91 -18.90 51.75
CA ALA A 32 39.87 -19.70 51.12
C ALA A 32 38.69 -19.92 52.07
N HIS A 33 37.47 -19.96 51.53
CA HIS A 33 36.32 -20.58 52.17
C HIS A 33 35.71 -21.57 51.19
N ALA A 34 35.49 -22.81 51.64
CA ALA A 34 34.96 -23.87 50.82
C ALA A 34 33.46 -23.65 50.55
N ALA A 35 33.11 -23.33 49.30
CA ALA A 35 31.71 -23.34 48.85
C ALA A 35 31.31 -24.77 48.46
N THR A 36 30.22 -25.26 49.06
CA THR A 36 29.66 -26.60 48.79
C THR A 36 29.30 -26.79 47.31
N VAL A 37 29.48 -28.01 46.79
CA VAL A 37 29.07 -28.39 45.43
C VAL A 37 27.58 -28.14 45.25
N SER A 38 27.24 -27.09 44.49
CA SER A 38 25.87 -26.84 44.03
C SER A 38 25.67 -27.50 42.67
N SER A 39 24.50 -28.13 42.50
CA SER A 39 24.16 -28.91 41.30
C SER A 39 24.28 -28.11 40.01
N ALA A 40 24.77 -28.76 38.94
CA ALA A 40 24.98 -28.13 37.64
C ALA A 40 23.75 -27.34 37.16
N SER A 41 23.94 -26.05 36.90
CA SER A 41 22.94 -25.25 36.18
C SER A 41 22.88 -25.75 34.74
N VAL A 42 21.71 -26.24 34.32
CA VAL A 42 21.48 -26.70 32.95
C VAL A 42 21.78 -25.54 32.01
N ALA A 43 22.78 -25.70 31.13
CA ALA A 43 23.22 -24.67 30.21
C ALA A 43 22.10 -24.33 29.22
N SER A 44 21.32 -23.28 29.53
CA SER A 44 20.16 -22.87 28.73
C SER A 44 20.59 -22.54 27.31
N ILE A 45 19.99 -23.23 26.33
CA ILE A 45 20.43 -23.24 24.93
C ILE A 45 20.39 -21.82 24.35
N ALA A 46 21.56 -21.20 24.21
CA ALA A 46 21.73 -19.89 23.62
C ALA A 46 21.55 -19.97 22.10
N TYR A 47 20.32 -19.77 21.63
CA TYR A 47 20.00 -19.76 20.20
C TYR A 47 20.89 -18.75 19.46
N SER A 48 21.59 -19.19 18.42
CA SER A 48 22.54 -18.36 17.68
C SER A 48 22.44 -18.55 16.17
N ALA A 49 22.80 -17.51 15.42
CA ALA A 49 22.75 -17.52 13.96
C ALA A 49 24.00 -16.93 13.34
N GLN A 50 24.39 -17.51 12.21
CA GLN A 50 25.50 -17.07 11.38
C GLN A 50 25.21 -15.69 10.76
N ILE A 51 26.13 -14.74 10.95
CA ILE A 51 26.11 -13.47 10.21
C ILE A 51 26.43 -13.79 8.74
N ARG A 52 25.72 -13.18 7.78
CA ARG A 52 25.90 -13.42 6.34
C ARG A 52 27.21 -12.79 5.83
N LYS A 53 27.93 -13.47 4.94
CA LYS A 53 29.12 -12.92 4.25
C LYS A 53 28.70 -11.95 3.13
N ILE A 54 28.40 -10.70 3.48
CA ILE A 54 27.99 -9.64 2.53
C ILE A 54 28.86 -8.40 2.75
N THR A 55 29.49 -7.88 1.70
CA THR A 55 30.28 -6.65 1.74
C THR A 55 29.99 -5.81 0.51
N ASP A 56 29.46 -4.61 0.71
CA ASP A 56 29.09 -3.64 -0.33
C ASP A 56 29.10 -2.20 0.26
N LYS A 57 28.44 -1.24 -0.41
CA LYS A 57 28.32 0.16 0.07
C LYS A 57 27.57 0.34 1.40
N TYR A 58 26.78 -0.65 1.83
CA TYR A 58 25.99 -0.62 3.06
C TYR A 58 26.45 -1.66 4.10
N TRP A 59 27.04 -2.77 3.66
CA TRP A 59 27.49 -3.88 4.49
C TRP A 59 29.01 -4.04 4.53
N ASN A 60 29.54 -4.46 5.68
CA ASN A 60 30.93 -4.85 5.89
C ASN A 60 30.96 -6.21 6.61
N ASN A 61 31.23 -7.30 5.88
CA ASN A 61 31.12 -8.68 6.35
C ASN A 61 29.78 -8.97 7.07
N GLY A 62 28.67 -8.47 6.54
CA GLY A 62 27.33 -8.63 7.13
C GLY A 62 27.05 -7.75 8.34
N SER A 63 27.98 -6.89 8.75
CA SER A 63 27.70 -5.76 9.65
C SER A 63 27.17 -4.57 8.86
N TRP A 64 26.12 -3.92 9.36
CA TRP A 64 25.60 -2.69 8.77
C TRP A 64 26.58 -1.53 9.01
N ARG A 65 26.79 -0.67 8.01
CA ARG A 65 27.76 0.46 8.09
C ARG A 65 27.20 1.71 8.77
N ALA A 66 25.89 1.95 8.72
CA ALA A 66 25.29 3.21 9.19
C ALA A 66 24.74 3.15 10.64
N SER A 67 24.65 1.97 11.26
CA SER A 67 24.22 1.82 12.66
C SER A 67 24.66 0.46 13.21
N ALA A 68 24.44 0.21 14.51
CA ALA A 68 24.71 -1.09 15.11
C ALA A 68 23.72 -2.15 14.57
N GLY A 69 24.16 -3.02 13.67
CA GLY A 69 23.32 -4.10 13.18
C GLY A 69 24.06 -5.15 12.35
N VAL A 70 23.44 -6.32 12.20
CA VAL A 70 23.99 -7.45 11.43
C VAL A 70 22.92 -8.13 10.57
N SER A 71 23.32 -8.71 9.44
CA SER A 71 22.48 -9.51 8.57
C SER A 71 22.62 -11.00 8.90
N VAL A 72 21.52 -11.70 9.21
CA VAL A 72 21.46 -13.17 9.33
C VAL A 72 20.48 -13.74 8.29
N ALA A 73 20.35 -15.07 8.19
CA ALA A 73 19.31 -15.68 7.33
C ALA A 73 17.89 -15.44 7.89
N ALA A 74 16.90 -15.20 7.03
CA ALA A 74 15.49 -15.02 7.46
C ALA A 74 14.77 -16.37 7.69
N THR A 75 15.36 -17.28 8.47
CA THR A 75 14.68 -18.52 8.85
C THR A 75 13.57 -18.23 9.88
N PRO A 76 12.49 -19.04 9.95
CA PRO A 76 11.44 -18.85 10.96
C PRO A 76 11.98 -18.85 12.40
N ALA A 77 13.00 -19.66 12.68
CA ALA A 77 13.67 -19.69 13.98
C ALA A 77 14.47 -18.41 14.26
N ASN A 78 15.18 -17.85 13.28
CA ASN A 78 15.86 -16.55 13.42
C ASN A 78 14.87 -15.40 13.63
N ILE A 79 13.77 -15.38 12.87
CA ILE A 79 12.71 -14.35 13.01
C ILE A 79 12.06 -14.43 14.40
N LYS A 80 11.79 -15.63 14.91
CA LYS A 80 11.25 -15.86 16.26
C LYS A 80 12.22 -15.45 17.38
N ALA A 81 13.52 -15.67 17.17
CA ALA A 81 14.57 -15.42 18.17
C ALA A 81 15.05 -13.96 18.22
N PHE A 82 15.29 -13.31 17.08
CA PHE A 82 15.91 -11.99 17.01
C PHE A 82 14.88 -10.85 16.85
N LYS A 83 13.91 -10.80 17.76
CA LYS A 83 12.88 -9.73 17.81
C LYS A 83 13.30 -8.55 18.69
N ALA A 84 12.66 -7.40 18.52
CA ALA A 84 12.87 -6.21 19.35
C ALA A 84 12.75 -6.52 20.86
N GLY A 85 13.56 -5.85 21.68
CA GLY A 85 13.68 -6.09 23.12
C GLY A 85 14.56 -7.27 23.53
N THR A 86 14.87 -8.20 22.61
CA THR A 86 15.74 -9.35 22.92
C THR A 86 17.18 -8.90 23.19
N ARG A 87 17.83 -9.49 24.20
CA ARG A 87 19.25 -9.30 24.48
C ARG A 87 20.09 -10.27 23.64
N VAL A 88 21.12 -9.76 22.98
CA VAL A 88 22.03 -10.52 22.11
C VAL A 88 23.49 -10.25 22.43
N ARG A 89 24.32 -11.30 22.40
CA ARG A 89 25.77 -11.26 22.59
C ARG A 89 26.48 -11.26 21.24
N LEU A 90 27.47 -10.39 21.11
CA LEU A 90 28.41 -10.28 19.98
C LEU A 90 29.69 -11.08 20.24
N ALA A 91 30.54 -11.21 19.20
CA ALA A 91 31.78 -11.98 19.25
C ALA A 91 32.85 -11.45 20.23
N ASP A 92 32.80 -10.15 20.56
CA ASP A 92 33.64 -9.53 21.61
C ASP A 92 33.04 -9.66 23.02
N GLY A 93 31.96 -10.41 23.18
CA GLY A 93 31.24 -10.59 24.44
C GLY A 93 30.25 -9.49 24.79
N GLN A 94 30.20 -8.37 24.05
CA GLN A 94 29.24 -7.30 24.32
C GLN A 94 27.79 -7.81 24.23
N VAL A 95 26.97 -7.47 25.22
CA VAL A 95 25.52 -7.76 25.21
C VAL A 95 24.74 -6.48 24.92
N ARG A 96 24.00 -6.47 23.81
CA ARG A 96 23.18 -5.35 23.33
C ARG A 96 21.72 -5.76 23.24
N THR A 97 20.82 -4.78 23.15
CA THR A 97 19.38 -5.02 22.99
C THR A 97 18.99 -4.77 21.54
N ILE A 98 18.23 -5.68 20.93
CA ILE A 98 17.65 -5.48 19.59
C ILE A 98 16.65 -4.33 19.66
N LYS A 99 16.88 -3.26 18.88
CA LYS A 99 15.94 -2.15 18.69
C LYS A 99 14.82 -2.54 17.71
N SER A 100 15.19 -3.19 16.63
CA SER A 100 14.27 -3.71 15.61
C SER A 100 14.94 -4.80 14.80
N ALA A 101 14.14 -5.65 14.14
CA ALA A 101 14.63 -6.53 13.10
C ALA A 101 13.69 -6.44 11.89
N LYS A 102 14.25 -6.31 10.69
CA LYS A 102 13.51 -6.23 9.42
C LYS A 102 13.92 -7.39 8.52
N THR A 103 12.94 -8.08 7.94
CA THR A 103 13.15 -9.10 6.90
C THR A 103 13.15 -8.46 5.52
N THR A 104 14.11 -8.80 4.67
CA THR A 104 14.21 -8.33 3.27
C THR A 104 14.90 -9.41 2.44
N SER A 105 14.29 -9.84 1.35
CA SER A 105 14.88 -10.77 0.35
C SER A 105 15.64 -11.98 0.94
N GLY A 106 15.05 -12.68 1.92
CA GLY A 106 15.65 -13.86 2.57
C GLY A 106 16.75 -13.57 3.61
N ALA A 107 17.01 -12.30 3.92
CA ALA A 107 17.87 -11.85 5.02
C ALA A 107 17.05 -11.22 6.15
N LEU A 108 17.53 -11.35 7.38
CA LEU A 108 17.00 -10.71 8.58
C LEU A 108 18.06 -9.72 9.07
N THR A 109 17.80 -8.43 8.89
CA THR A 109 18.63 -7.33 9.38
C THR A 109 18.25 -7.06 10.83
N VAL A 110 19.14 -7.39 11.76
CA VAL A 110 18.96 -7.22 13.21
C VAL A 110 19.68 -5.95 13.64
N LEU A 111 18.92 -4.91 14.00
CA LEU A 111 19.43 -3.62 14.49
C LEU A 111 19.38 -3.58 16.02
N MET A 112 20.44 -3.05 16.65
CA MET A 112 20.63 -3.11 18.10
C MET A 112 21.07 -1.76 18.70
N SER A 113 21.21 -1.70 20.02
CA SER A 113 21.70 -0.52 20.75
C SER A 113 23.22 -0.33 20.60
N GLY A 114 23.69 0.90 20.90
CA GLY A 114 25.11 1.28 20.86
C GLY A 114 25.62 1.75 19.49
N ALA A 115 26.93 1.99 19.40
CA ALA A 115 27.61 2.48 18.20
C ALA A 115 27.75 1.39 17.11
N VAL A 116 27.99 1.84 15.86
CA VAL A 116 28.25 1.00 14.67
C VAL A 116 29.27 -0.10 14.99
N LEU A 117 29.03 -1.32 14.48
CA LEU A 117 29.91 -2.45 14.72
C LEU A 117 31.09 -2.46 13.73
N ASN A 118 32.28 -2.80 14.21
CA ASN A 118 33.41 -3.05 13.32
C ASN A 118 33.21 -4.40 12.60
N GLY A 119 32.71 -4.34 11.36
CA GLY A 119 32.42 -5.54 10.55
C GLY A 119 33.61 -6.47 10.32
N ALA A 120 34.85 -5.96 10.31
CA ALA A 120 36.04 -6.81 10.17
C ALA A 120 36.31 -7.66 11.42
N ARG A 121 35.88 -7.21 12.61
CA ARG A 121 36.03 -7.94 13.89
C ARG A 121 34.76 -8.69 14.32
N LEU A 122 33.58 -8.16 14.01
CA LEU A 122 32.28 -8.59 14.56
C LEU A 122 31.30 -9.13 13.51
N GLY A 123 31.61 -9.00 12.21
CA GLY A 123 30.84 -9.58 11.11
C GLY A 123 31.13 -11.07 10.89
N TYR A 124 30.75 -11.60 9.72
CA TYR A 124 31.15 -12.94 9.25
C TYR A 124 32.67 -13.16 9.43
N PRO A 125 33.12 -14.33 9.95
CA PRO A 125 32.38 -15.57 10.18
C PRO A 125 31.74 -15.70 11.58
N ASN A 126 31.53 -14.62 12.31
CA ASN A 126 30.94 -14.68 13.65
C ASN A 126 29.42 -14.98 13.65
N LYS A 127 28.90 -15.33 14.84
CA LYS A 127 27.48 -15.55 15.12
C LYS A 127 26.92 -14.48 16.05
N LEU A 128 25.66 -14.11 15.84
CA LEU A 128 24.86 -13.38 16.82
C LEU A 128 24.14 -14.40 17.71
N SER A 129 24.22 -14.26 19.03
CA SER A 129 23.65 -15.22 19.99
C SER A 129 22.64 -14.55 20.92
N VAL A 130 21.46 -15.15 21.12
CA VAL A 130 20.49 -14.70 22.14
C VAL A 130 21.05 -14.95 23.55
N VAL A 131 20.85 -14.00 24.45
CA VAL A 131 21.16 -14.15 25.88
C VAL A 131 19.85 -14.45 26.62
N PRO A 132 19.69 -15.67 27.18
CA PRO A 132 18.53 -16.01 27.99
C PRO A 132 18.37 -15.06 29.19
N VAL A 133 17.13 -14.72 29.53
CA VAL A 133 16.82 -14.05 30.80
C VAL A 133 16.76 -15.12 31.88
N ALA A 134 17.57 -14.98 32.93
CA ALA A 134 17.54 -15.89 34.06
C ALA A 134 16.25 -15.65 34.89
N THR A 135 15.25 -16.51 34.71
CA THR A 135 14.06 -16.55 35.56
C THR A 135 14.44 -17.11 36.94
N ALA A 136 14.54 -16.23 37.93
CA ALA A 136 14.62 -16.65 39.33
C ALA A 136 13.33 -17.39 39.71
N ALA A 137 13.44 -18.61 40.20
CA ALA A 137 12.29 -19.40 40.63
C ALA A 137 11.77 -18.87 41.98
N ALA A 138 10.62 -18.21 41.96
CA ALA A 138 9.98 -17.70 43.18
C ALA A 138 9.36 -18.85 43.98
N THR A 139 10.08 -19.35 44.99
CA THR A 139 9.54 -20.28 45.99
C THR A 139 8.41 -19.62 46.77
N LYS A 140 7.23 -20.24 46.79
CA LYS A 140 6.14 -19.80 47.67
C LYS A 140 6.56 -19.96 49.14
N SER A 141 6.44 -18.90 49.92
CA SER A 141 6.48 -18.94 51.39
C SER A 141 5.25 -18.22 51.94
N THR A 142 4.52 -18.88 52.82
CA THR A 142 3.36 -18.33 53.53
C THR A 142 3.80 -17.67 54.82
N ALA A 143 3.46 -16.39 55.01
CA ALA A 143 3.62 -15.66 56.27
C ALA A 143 2.40 -14.76 56.53
N THR A 144 2.17 -14.41 57.79
CA THR A 144 0.82 -14.12 58.29
C THR A 144 0.53 -12.63 58.51
N LYS A 145 -0.74 -12.28 58.29
CA LYS A 145 -1.46 -11.05 58.62
C LYS A 145 -0.97 -10.29 59.87
N ALA A 146 -0.67 -9.00 59.69
CA ALA A 146 -0.80 -7.95 60.70
C ALA A 146 -1.46 -6.73 60.04
N ALA A 147 -2.17 -5.89 60.80
CA ALA A 147 -2.96 -4.80 60.25
C ALA A 147 -2.99 -3.56 61.15
N THR A 148 -2.96 -2.38 60.53
CA THR A 148 -3.39 -1.12 61.13
C THR A 148 -4.06 -0.29 60.04
N ALA A 149 -5.05 0.52 60.40
CA ALA A 149 -5.88 1.26 59.45
C ALA A 149 -6.12 2.70 59.93
N THR A 150 -6.29 3.62 58.98
CA THR A 150 -6.88 4.94 59.23
C THR A 150 -7.81 5.31 58.07
N ALA A 151 -8.99 5.86 58.40
CA ALA A 151 -9.92 6.45 57.44
C ALA A 151 -9.45 7.88 57.05
N THR A 152 -10.09 8.69 56.20
CA THR A 152 -11.38 8.68 55.46
C THR A 152 -11.13 9.54 54.17
N LYS A 153 -12.00 9.83 53.21
CA LYS A 153 -13.45 10.12 53.21
C LYS A 153 -13.97 10.04 51.75
N ALA A 154 -15.18 9.54 51.54
CA ALA A 154 -15.86 9.63 50.24
C ALA A 154 -16.99 10.68 50.29
N VAL A 155 -17.34 11.24 49.13
CA VAL A 155 -18.58 12.00 48.91
C VAL A 155 -19.25 11.45 47.65
N SER A 156 -20.57 11.35 47.67
CA SER A 156 -21.38 10.53 46.77
C SER A 156 -22.18 11.34 45.74
N ALA A 157 -22.42 10.74 44.57
CA ALA A 157 -23.58 11.06 43.73
C ALA A 157 -24.13 9.80 43.04
N SER A 158 -25.37 9.45 43.37
CA SER A 158 -26.27 8.59 42.57
C SER A 158 -27.17 9.49 41.69
N ALA A 159 -28.15 9.08 40.88
CA ALA A 159 -28.81 7.80 40.56
C ALA A 159 -29.40 7.92 39.12
N GLN A 160 -30.07 6.97 38.47
CA GLN A 160 -30.45 5.57 38.75
C GLN A 160 -30.66 4.84 37.39
N ALA A 161 -31.10 3.58 37.40
CA ALA A 161 -31.70 2.91 36.23
C ALA A 161 -33.17 2.53 36.54
N LYS A 162 -34.02 2.42 35.51
CA LYS A 162 -35.34 1.77 35.62
C LYS A 162 -35.81 1.15 34.30
N ALA A 163 -36.61 0.10 34.40
CA ALA A 163 -37.06 -0.73 33.27
C ALA A 163 -38.51 -0.41 32.83
N ALA A 164 -39.00 -1.15 31.83
CA ALA A 164 -40.33 -1.04 31.23
C ALA A 164 -41.49 -1.39 32.19
N PRO A 165 -42.74 -1.23 31.73
CA PRO A 165 -43.51 -2.45 31.45
C PRO A 165 -44.25 -2.45 30.10
N SER A 166 -44.77 -3.62 29.74
CA SER A 166 -45.58 -3.90 28.54
C SER A 166 -47.09 -3.83 28.80
N THR A 167 -47.87 -3.47 27.78
CA THR A 167 -49.29 -3.85 27.65
C THR A 167 -49.61 -4.25 26.21
N ALA A 168 -50.63 -5.09 26.01
CA ALA A 168 -51.06 -5.59 24.70
C ALA A 168 -52.57 -5.80 24.66
N THR A 169 -53.23 -5.50 23.53
CA THR A 169 -54.65 -5.81 23.31
C THR A 169 -54.97 -6.07 21.83
N LYS A 170 -55.66 -7.19 21.57
CA LYS A 170 -56.59 -7.60 20.48
C LYS A 170 -56.58 -6.81 19.15
N SER A 171 -56.51 -7.41 17.95
CA SER A 171 -57.20 -8.60 17.37
C SER A 171 -58.64 -8.35 16.85
N THR A 172 -58.82 -8.43 15.53
CA THR A 172 -60.08 -8.72 14.82
C THR A 172 -59.79 -9.41 13.47
N THR A 173 -60.80 -10.07 12.88
CA THR A 173 -60.63 -11.09 11.84
C THR A 173 -61.52 -10.83 10.62
N ALA A 174 -60.97 -10.99 9.41
CA ALA A 174 -61.71 -11.13 8.15
C ALA A 174 -60.90 -11.98 7.15
N THR A 175 -61.58 -12.43 6.08
CA THR A 175 -61.57 -13.85 5.72
C THR A 175 -62.08 -14.07 4.29
N THR A 176 -61.49 -15.05 3.56
CA THR A 176 -61.92 -15.54 2.22
C THR A 176 -61.90 -14.50 1.07
N ALA A 177 -61.86 -14.88 -0.21
CA ALA A 177 -62.06 -16.18 -0.85
C ALA A 177 -60.99 -16.51 -1.93
N ALA A 178 -60.99 -17.75 -2.44
CA ALA A 178 -60.03 -18.27 -3.41
C ALA A 178 -60.63 -18.50 -4.81
N LYS A 179 -59.79 -18.67 -5.85
CA LYS A 179 -60.21 -19.26 -7.14
C LYS A 179 -59.13 -20.08 -7.85
N THR A 180 -59.08 -21.35 -7.49
CA THR A 180 -58.94 -22.56 -8.34
C THR A 180 -58.17 -22.51 -9.68
N MET A 181 -57.03 -23.21 -9.69
CA MET A 181 -56.44 -24.08 -10.75
C MET A 181 -56.36 -23.63 -12.23
N SER A 182 -55.20 -23.92 -12.83
CA SER A 182 -55.12 -25.02 -13.80
C SER A 182 -53.73 -25.69 -13.78
N THR A 183 -53.64 -26.94 -14.20
CA THR A 183 -52.42 -27.75 -14.24
C THR A 183 -52.26 -28.41 -15.62
N SER A 184 -51.04 -28.44 -16.16
CA SER A 184 -50.68 -29.36 -17.24
C SER A 184 -49.26 -29.89 -17.06
N SER A 185 -49.14 -31.21 -17.00
CA SER A 185 -47.89 -31.96 -17.02
C SER A 185 -47.73 -32.65 -18.38
N ALA A 186 -46.50 -32.76 -18.87
CA ALA A 186 -46.20 -33.42 -20.14
C ALA A 186 -45.12 -34.51 -19.92
N THR A 187 -45.48 -35.73 -20.29
CA THR A 187 -44.77 -36.99 -20.05
C THR A 187 -43.37 -37.05 -20.69
N ALA A 188 -42.40 -37.62 -19.96
CA ALA A 188 -41.10 -37.97 -20.52
C ALA A 188 -41.18 -39.25 -21.37
N THR A 189 -40.54 -39.27 -22.55
CA THR A 189 -40.45 -40.47 -23.40
C THR A 189 -39.03 -41.02 -23.38
N THR A 190 -38.87 -42.28 -22.97
CA THR A 190 -37.57 -42.98 -22.98
C THR A 190 -37.31 -43.58 -24.36
N SER A 191 -36.06 -43.51 -24.83
CA SER A 191 -35.58 -44.36 -25.92
C SER A 191 -34.15 -44.80 -25.62
N GLN A 192 -33.92 -46.10 -25.58
CA GLN A 192 -32.59 -46.70 -25.58
C GLN A 192 -32.22 -47.04 -27.01
N ASN A 193 -30.96 -46.84 -27.41
CA ASN A 193 -30.42 -47.60 -28.53
C ASN A 193 -28.92 -47.87 -28.34
N SER A 194 -28.44 -48.99 -28.89
CA SER A 194 -27.22 -49.65 -28.42
C SER A 194 -26.04 -49.56 -29.39
N ALA A 195 -24.87 -49.32 -28.81
CA ALA A 195 -23.52 -49.66 -29.28
C ALA A 195 -23.24 -49.88 -30.78
N ALA A 196 -22.42 -48.99 -31.34
CA ALA A 196 -21.45 -49.35 -32.39
C ALA A 196 -20.03 -48.98 -31.90
N LYS A 197 -19.13 -49.96 -31.78
CA LYS A 197 -17.72 -49.73 -31.42
C LYS A 197 -16.89 -49.51 -32.69
N THR A 198 -16.42 -48.29 -32.92
CA THR A 198 -15.34 -48.00 -33.86
C THR A 198 -14.07 -47.63 -33.10
N THR A 199 -12.97 -48.35 -33.37
CA THR A 199 -11.67 -48.13 -32.73
C THR A 199 -10.91 -47.00 -33.41
N ALA A 200 -11.16 -45.75 -33.00
CA ALA A 200 -10.31 -44.62 -33.33
C ALA A 200 -9.07 -44.61 -32.42
N ALA A 201 -7.88 -44.40 -32.98
CA ALA A 201 -6.65 -44.26 -32.20
C ALA A 201 -6.70 -42.98 -31.35
N ALA A 202 -6.20 -43.05 -30.10
CA ALA A 202 -6.12 -41.89 -29.24
C ALA A 202 -5.16 -40.84 -29.84
N PRO A 203 -5.58 -39.57 -30.03
CA PRO A 203 -4.65 -38.51 -30.39
C PRO A 203 -3.58 -38.38 -29.31
N LEU A 204 -2.31 -38.42 -29.72
CA LEU A 204 -1.21 -38.11 -28.82
C LEU A 204 -1.42 -36.68 -28.29
N LEU A 205 -1.55 -36.53 -26.99
CA LEU A 205 -1.70 -35.22 -26.34
C LEU A 205 -0.44 -34.38 -26.60
N ALA A 206 -0.48 -33.57 -27.65
CA ALA A 206 0.51 -32.54 -27.89
C ALA A 206 0.55 -31.65 -26.65
N ALA A 207 1.67 -31.68 -25.93
CA ALA A 207 1.87 -30.87 -24.74
C ALA A 207 1.69 -29.40 -25.16
N GLN A 208 0.60 -28.78 -24.69
CA GLN A 208 0.34 -27.37 -24.98
C GLN A 208 1.48 -26.57 -24.37
N SER A 209 2.37 -26.06 -25.23
CA SER A 209 3.42 -25.14 -24.84
C SER A 209 2.75 -23.85 -24.38
N THR A 210 2.41 -23.78 -23.09
CA THR A 210 1.88 -22.58 -22.46
C THR A 210 2.92 -21.50 -22.60
N THR A 211 2.72 -20.61 -23.58
CA THR A 211 3.45 -19.35 -23.67
C THR A 211 3.36 -18.68 -22.29
N PRO A 212 4.48 -18.27 -21.68
CA PRO A 212 4.42 -17.58 -20.40
C PRO A 212 3.44 -16.42 -20.50
N SER A 213 2.48 -16.36 -19.56
CA SER A 213 1.58 -15.21 -19.45
C SER A 213 2.45 -13.95 -19.36
N ALA A 214 2.06 -12.89 -20.07
CA ALA A 214 2.79 -11.63 -20.00
C ALA A 214 2.90 -11.19 -18.52
N PRO A 215 4.07 -10.70 -18.06
CA PRO A 215 4.25 -10.29 -16.68
C PRO A 215 3.18 -9.29 -16.24
N VAL A 216 2.76 -9.38 -14.98
CA VAL A 216 1.82 -8.40 -14.43
C VAL A 216 2.51 -7.04 -14.36
N GLN A 217 1.87 -6.05 -14.97
CA GLN A 217 2.39 -4.69 -15.04
C GLN A 217 2.07 -3.95 -13.74
N LEU A 218 3.11 -3.78 -12.91
CA LEU A 218 3.01 -3.20 -11.56
C LEU A 218 3.38 -1.72 -11.49
N VAL A 219 3.93 -1.16 -12.57
CA VAL A 219 4.31 0.27 -12.64
C VAL A 219 3.69 0.86 -13.90
N GLY A 220 2.94 1.93 -13.73
CA GLY A 220 2.28 2.68 -14.79
C GLY A 220 2.35 4.18 -14.58
N VAL A 221 1.55 4.93 -15.34
CA VAL A 221 1.57 6.39 -15.30
C VAL A 221 0.17 7.00 -15.45
N SER A 222 -0.11 8.08 -14.72
CA SER A 222 -1.30 8.90 -14.91
C SER A 222 -1.10 9.84 -16.10
N LEU A 223 -1.76 9.57 -17.23
CA LEU A 223 -1.77 10.45 -18.40
C LEU A 223 -2.91 11.46 -18.24
N SER A 224 -2.59 12.61 -17.66
CA SER A 224 -3.58 13.64 -17.33
C SER A 224 -3.74 14.68 -18.45
N GLY A 225 -4.63 15.64 -18.22
CA GLY A 225 -5.02 16.70 -19.15
C GLY A 225 -6.52 16.79 -19.36
N ALA A 226 -7.23 15.64 -19.44
CA ALA A 226 -8.67 15.61 -19.70
C ALA A 226 -9.51 16.02 -18.47
N ALA A 227 -8.91 15.96 -17.27
CA ALA A 227 -9.45 16.51 -16.03
C ALA A 227 -9.12 18.01 -15.78
N PHE A 228 -8.31 18.66 -16.63
CA PHE A 228 -7.85 20.04 -16.38
C PHE A 228 -8.96 21.09 -16.51
N GLY A 229 -8.70 22.32 -16.03
CA GLY A 229 -9.61 23.45 -16.21
C GLY A 229 -10.97 23.28 -15.53
N SER A 230 -11.01 22.67 -14.34
CA SER A 230 -12.23 22.43 -13.55
C SER A 230 -12.97 23.70 -13.08
N SER A 231 -12.40 24.89 -13.32
CA SER A 231 -13.08 26.18 -13.22
C SER A 231 -14.03 26.48 -14.39
N ALA A 232 -13.87 25.80 -15.53
CA ALA A 232 -14.68 25.94 -16.74
C ALA A 232 -15.32 24.59 -17.11
N LEU A 233 -16.59 24.42 -16.75
CA LEU A 233 -17.36 23.19 -16.90
C LEU A 233 -18.59 23.44 -17.80
N PRO A 234 -18.84 22.62 -18.84
CA PRO A 234 -17.98 21.54 -19.33
C PRO A 234 -16.66 22.07 -19.92
N GLY A 235 -16.64 23.29 -20.46
CA GLY A 235 -15.47 23.89 -21.11
C GLY A 235 -15.14 23.28 -22.47
N THR A 236 -14.11 23.81 -23.12
CA THR A 236 -13.75 23.49 -24.51
C THR A 236 -12.44 22.69 -24.61
N HIS A 237 -12.45 21.59 -25.35
CA HIS A 237 -11.25 20.80 -25.68
C HIS A 237 -10.28 21.63 -26.52
N GLY A 238 -8.99 21.54 -26.23
CA GLY A 238 -7.96 22.38 -26.85
C GLY A 238 -7.83 23.78 -26.23
N THR A 239 -8.74 24.19 -25.34
CA THR A 239 -8.68 25.47 -24.59
C THR A 239 -8.60 25.28 -23.07
N ASN A 240 -9.55 24.56 -22.47
CA ASN A 240 -9.64 24.38 -21.02
C ASN A 240 -9.06 23.03 -20.55
N TYR A 241 -9.05 22.03 -21.43
CA TYR A 241 -8.53 20.69 -21.21
C TYR A 241 -8.07 20.08 -22.53
N ILE A 242 -7.30 19.00 -22.44
CA ILE A 242 -6.67 18.33 -23.58
C ILE A 242 -6.62 16.83 -23.32
N TYR A 243 -6.73 15.99 -24.35
CA TYR A 243 -6.50 14.54 -24.20
C TYR A 243 -5.06 14.19 -24.60
N PRO A 244 -4.40 13.22 -23.94
CA PRO A 244 -3.08 12.76 -24.35
C PRO A 244 -3.09 12.26 -25.79
N ALA A 245 -2.18 12.78 -26.62
CA ALA A 245 -2.00 12.31 -28.00
C ALA A 245 -1.39 10.90 -28.05
N GLU A 246 -1.52 10.22 -29.20
CA GLU A 246 -0.97 8.87 -29.45
C GLU A 246 0.51 8.74 -29.02
N SER A 247 1.30 9.79 -29.24
CA SER A 247 2.73 9.83 -28.91
C SER A 247 3.03 9.60 -27.43
N TYR A 248 2.13 9.94 -26.49
CA TYR A 248 2.32 9.67 -25.07
C TYR A 248 2.14 8.18 -24.76
N TYR A 249 1.07 7.55 -25.28
CA TYR A 249 0.84 6.10 -25.15
C TYR A 249 2.01 5.31 -25.73
N LYS A 250 2.49 5.69 -26.92
CA LYS A 250 3.68 5.13 -27.53
C LYS A 250 4.92 5.30 -26.65
N LYS A 251 5.25 6.54 -26.25
CA LYS A 251 6.45 6.89 -25.45
C LYS A 251 6.59 6.03 -24.20
N TYR A 252 5.49 5.84 -23.45
CA TYR A 252 5.52 5.10 -22.20
C TYR A 252 5.48 3.58 -22.41
N ALA A 253 4.75 3.09 -23.42
CA ALA A 253 4.79 1.67 -23.81
C ALA A 253 6.18 1.20 -24.26
N GLU A 254 6.89 1.99 -25.08
CA GLU A 254 8.27 1.72 -25.51
C GLU A 254 9.29 1.70 -24.34
N GLN A 255 8.89 2.14 -23.15
CA GLN A 255 9.68 2.11 -21.92
C GLN A 255 9.20 1.04 -20.91
N GLY A 256 8.24 0.21 -21.29
CA GLY A 256 7.65 -0.85 -20.46
C GLY A 256 6.51 -0.39 -19.54
N LEU A 257 6.13 0.89 -19.57
CA LEU A 257 5.08 1.49 -18.74
C LEU A 257 3.71 1.34 -19.44
N THR A 258 3.21 0.10 -19.54
CA THR A 258 1.97 -0.23 -20.27
C THR A 258 0.71 -0.28 -19.39
N LEU A 259 0.73 0.32 -18.21
CA LEU A 259 -0.46 0.63 -17.40
C LEU A 259 -0.66 2.16 -17.35
N VAL A 260 -1.86 2.61 -17.68
CA VAL A 260 -2.23 4.04 -17.68
C VAL A 260 -3.47 4.28 -16.81
N ARG A 261 -3.44 5.37 -16.03
CA ARG A 261 -4.63 5.98 -15.42
C ARG A 261 -4.99 7.23 -16.22
N LEU A 262 -6.25 7.37 -16.61
CA LEU A 262 -6.74 8.47 -17.46
C LEU A 262 -7.84 9.26 -16.72
N PRO A 263 -7.49 10.37 -16.05
CA PRO A 263 -8.44 11.26 -15.38
C PRO A 263 -9.34 12.03 -16.36
N PHE A 264 -10.65 11.95 -16.19
CA PHE A 264 -11.68 12.73 -16.92
C PHE A 264 -12.72 13.30 -15.95
N LEU A 265 -13.49 14.32 -16.36
CA LEU A 265 -14.56 14.89 -15.52
C LEU A 265 -15.95 14.37 -15.91
N TRP A 266 -16.77 14.06 -14.91
CA TRP A 266 -18.19 13.71 -15.06
C TRP A 266 -18.95 14.81 -15.81
N GLU A 267 -18.77 16.07 -15.42
CA GLU A 267 -19.42 17.25 -16.00
C GLU A 267 -19.17 17.41 -17.51
N ARG A 268 -18.17 16.71 -18.06
CA ARG A 268 -17.86 16.66 -19.49
C ARG A 268 -18.52 15.45 -20.16
N ILE A 269 -18.31 14.24 -19.62
CA ILE A 269 -18.86 13.02 -20.25
C ILE A 269 -20.39 12.91 -20.12
N GLN A 270 -21.00 13.60 -19.15
CA GLN A 270 -22.45 13.73 -19.04
C GLN A 270 -22.79 15.12 -18.47
N PRO A 271 -22.95 16.16 -19.32
CA PRO A 271 -23.15 17.54 -18.87
C PRO A 271 -24.51 17.84 -18.22
N GLN A 272 -25.48 16.94 -18.33
CA GLN A 272 -26.79 16.99 -17.67
C GLN A 272 -27.07 15.61 -17.06
N LEU A 273 -27.58 15.55 -15.82
CA LEU A 273 -27.77 14.26 -15.15
C LEU A 273 -28.79 13.37 -15.89
N ASP A 274 -28.53 12.06 -15.86
CA ASP A 274 -29.36 10.98 -16.41
C ASP A 274 -29.63 11.02 -17.94
N THR A 275 -29.16 12.02 -18.69
CA THR A 275 -29.18 12.06 -20.17
C THR A 275 -28.23 11.04 -20.79
N GLU A 276 -28.23 10.91 -22.12
CA GLU A 276 -27.10 10.28 -22.82
C GLU A 276 -25.76 10.96 -22.49
N LEU A 277 -24.66 10.23 -22.71
CA LEU A 277 -23.31 10.76 -22.60
C LEU A 277 -23.01 11.75 -23.74
N ASP A 278 -22.14 12.72 -23.48
CA ASP A 278 -21.64 13.62 -24.52
C ASP A 278 -20.86 12.84 -25.58
N ALA A 279 -21.28 13.00 -26.84
CA ALA A 279 -20.73 12.23 -27.96
C ALA A 279 -19.27 12.60 -28.26
N ALA A 280 -18.86 13.86 -28.04
CA ALA A 280 -17.49 14.30 -28.29
C ALA A 280 -16.52 13.78 -27.21
N GLN A 281 -16.91 13.81 -25.93
CA GLN A 281 -16.13 13.18 -24.87
C GLN A 281 -16.06 11.67 -25.01
N LEU A 282 -17.17 11.01 -25.38
CA LEU A 282 -17.16 9.57 -25.59
C LEU A 282 -16.22 9.18 -26.74
N ALA A 283 -16.17 9.99 -27.82
CA ALA A 283 -15.19 9.81 -28.90
C ALA A 283 -13.74 10.03 -28.44
N LEU A 284 -13.46 11.05 -27.61
CA LEU A 284 -12.13 11.33 -27.08
C LEU A 284 -11.64 10.24 -26.09
N LEU A 285 -12.53 9.70 -25.27
CA LEU A 285 -12.26 8.53 -24.41
C LEU A 285 -12.02 7.27 -25.26
N THR A 286 -12.84 7.03 -26.29
CA THR A 286 -12.65 5.89 -27.20
C THR A 286 -11.30 5.97 -27.91
N GLN A 287 -10.97 7.12 -28.52
CA GLN A 287 -9.69 7.36 -29.18
C GLN A 287 -8.48 7.17 -28.23
N SER A 288 -8.62 7.54 -26.96
CA SER A 288 -7.59 7.31 -25.94
C SER A 288 -7.37 5.82 -25.66
N LEU A 289 -8.45 5.02 -25.71
CA LEU A 289 -8.39 3.57 -25.61
C LEU A 289 -7.86 2.91 -26.91
N ASP A 290 -8.18 3.44 -28.10
CA ASP A 290 -7.62 3.00 -29.39
C ASP A 290 -6.09 3.18 -29.42
N TYR A 291 -5.61 4.36 -29.01
CA TYR A 291 -4.17 4.63 -28.87
C TYR A 291 -3.52 3.66 -27.88
N ALA A 292 -4.16 3.39 -26.75
CA ALA A 292 -3.65 2.43 -25.78
C ALA A 292 -3.59 1.00 -26.35
N GLN A 293 -4.64 0.55 -27.06
CA GLN A 293 -4.69 -0.76 -27.72
C GLN A 293 -3.54 -0.96 -28.69
N LYS A 294 -3.25 0.05 -29.52
CA LYS A 294 -2.19 0.04 -30.54
C LYS A 294 -0.79 -0.26 -29.96
N TYR A 295 -0.56 0.06 -28.69
CA TYR A 295 0.72 -0.14 -27.99
C TYR A 295 0.63 -1.13 -26.82
N GLY A 296 -0.42 -1.95 -26.74
CA GLY A 296 -0.60 -2.97 -25.69
C GLY A 296 -0.80 -2.38 -24.28
N VAL A 297 -1.20 -1.11 -24.18
CA VAL A 297 -1.43 -0.40 -22.94
C VAL A 297 -2.82 -0.71 -22.37
N LYS A 298 -2.88 -0.93 -21.05
CA LYS A 298 -4.12 -1.09 -20.29
C LYS A 298 -4.49 0.22 -19.58
N VAL A 299 -5.76 0.64 -19.70
CA VAL A 299 -6.24 1.94 -19.19
C VAL A 299 -7.26 1.77 -18.07
N VAL A 300 -7.03 2.45 -16.95
CA VAL A 300 -8.03 2.74 -15.92
C VAL A 300 -8.66 4.10 -16.21
N LEU A 301 -9.97 4.13 -16.43
CA LEU A 301 -10.71 5.39 -16.62
C LEU A 301 -11.09 5.95 -15.25
N ASP A 302 -10.52 7.09 -14.86
CA ASP A 302 -10.70 7.73 -13.55
C ASP A 302 -11.68 8.91 -13.63
N MET A 303 -12.81 8.84 -12.93
CA MET A 303 -13.75 9.97 -12.82
C MET A 303 -13.28 10.94 -11.74
N HIS A 304 -12.61 12.01 -12.17
CA HIS A 304 -11.72 12.83 -11.36
C HIS A 304 -12.44 13.90 -10.52
N ASN A 305 -13.43 13.48 -9.73
CA ASN A 305 -14.56 14.32 -9.32
C ASN A 305 -14.73 14.60 -7.81
N TYR A 306 -13.88 14.06 -6.92
CA TYR A 306 -13.86 14.42 -5.50
C TYR A 306 -15.23 14.36 -4.80
N TYR A 307 -16.00 13.31 -5.11
CA TYR A 307 -17.39 13.06 -4.67
C TYR A 307 -18.42 14.14 -5.07
N ARG A 308 -18.18 14.89 -6.15
CA ARG A 308 -18.99 16.06 -6.55
C ARG A 308 -19.29 16.11 -8.05
N TYR A 309 -20.39 16.78 -8.38
CA TYR A 309 -20.83 17.10 -9.75
C TYR A 309 -21.29 18.56 -9.80
N TYR A 310 -20.68 19.38 -10.67
CA TYR A 310 -20.82 20.85 -10.66
C TYR A 310 -20.68 21.43 -9.24
N LYS A 311 -19.68 20.92 -8.49
CA LYS A 311 -19.37 21.22 -7.07
C LYS A 311 -20.37 20.71 -6.03
N GLN A 312 -21.57 20.26 -6.41
CA GLN A 312 -22.56 19.69 -5.50
C GLN A 312 -22.18 18.26 -5.08
N PRO A 313 -22.33 17.87 -3.80
CA PRO A 313 -21.92 16.54 -3.32
C PRO A 313 -22.93 15.46 -3.73
N ILE A 314 -22.44 14.26 -4.04
CA ILE A 314 -23.32 13.12 -4.38
C ILE A 314 -24.16 12.73 -3.16
N GLY A 315 -25.47 12.53 -3.37
CA GLY A 315 -26.46 12.36 -2.32
C GLY A 315 -27.12 13.66 -1.85
N SER A 316 -26.83 14.81 -2.50
CA SER A 316 -27.68 15.99 -2.37
C SER A 316 -29.01 15.80 -3.12
N GLU A 317 -29.98 16.69 -2.84
CA GLU A 317 -31.23 16.81 -3.60
C GLU A 317 -30.99 17.02 -5.11
N THR A 318 -29.89 17.69 -5.47
CA THR A 318 -29.52 18.05 -6.85
C THR A 318 -28.59 17.05 -7.54
N VAL A 319 -27.98 16.11 -6.81
CA VAL A 319 -27.08 15.07 -7.35
C VAL A 319 -27.39 13.73 -6.67
N PRO A 320 -28.46 13.01 -7.07
CA PRO A 320 -28.77 11.70 -6.53
C PRO A 320 -27.65 10.67 -6.72
N VAL A 321 -27.51 9.75 -5.77
CA VAL A 321 -26.60 8.58 -5.87
C VAL A 321 -26.92 7.74 -7.10
N GLN A 322 -28.19 7.67 -7.47
CA GLN A 322 -28.71 6.98 -8.65
C GLN A 322 -28.19 7.60 -9.96
N SER A 323 -28.07 8.92 -10.04
CA SER A 323 -27.56 9.61 -11.23
C SER A 323 -26.07 9.31 -11.47
N PHE A 324 -25.25 9.31 -10.41
CA PHE A 324 -23.85 8.85 -10.47
C PHE A 324 -23.73 7.40 -10.99
N ALA A 325 -24.61 6.51 -10.49
CA ALA A 325 -24.66 5.13 -10.92
C ALA A 325 -25.20 4.95 -12.35
N ASN A 326 -26.08 5.85 -12.81
CA ASN A 326 -26.58 5.93 -14.18
C ASN A 326 -25.43 6.28 -15.14
N THR A 327 -24.65 7.33 -14.85
CA THR A 327 -23.47 7.71 -15.63
C THR A 327 -22.50 6.54 -15.79
N TRP A 328 -22.16 5.87 -14.68
CA TRP A 328 -21.23 4.75 -14.70
C TRP A 328 -21.75 3.54 -15.48
N LYS A 329 -23.05 3.22 -15.38
CA LYS A 329 -23.68 2.19 -16.19
C LYS A 329 -23.63 2.53 -17.68
N ARG A 330 -23.88 3.79 -18.07
CA ARG A 330 -23.79 4.26 -19.46
C ARG A 330 -22.35 4.16 -20.00
N ILE A 331 -21.36 4.59 -19.22
CA ILE A 331 -19.94 4.49 -19.60
C ILE A 331 -19.57 3.01 -19.83
N ALA A 332 -19.97 2.12 -18.92
CA ALA A 332 -19.71 0.69 -19.04
C ALA A 332 -20.42 0.06 -20.27
N GLN A 333 -21.66 0.48 -20.59
CA GLN A 333 -22.36 0.04 -21.79
C GLN A 333 -21.69 0.46 -23.10
N LYS A 334 -20.98 1.61 -23.13
CA LYS A 334 -20.34 2.14 -24.34
C LYS A 334 -18.89 1.67 -24.51
N LEU A 335 -18.15 1.49 -23.41
CA LEU A 335 -16.70 1.23 -23.45
C LEU A 335 -16.28 -0.15 -22.89
N GLY A 336 -17.17 -0.90 -22.24
CA GLY A 336 -16.83 -2.16 -21.55
C GLY A 336 -16.33 -3.30 -22.45
N THR A 337 -16.56 -3.24 -23.76
CA THR A 337 -16.02 -4.22 -24.72
C THR A 337 -14.66 -3.83 -25.29
N HIS A 338 -14.13 -2.64 -24.97
CA HIS A 338 -12.89 -2.15 -25.54
C HIS A 338 -11.66 -2.88 -24.96
N PRO A 339 -10.81 -3.55 -25.76
CA PRO A 339 -9.80 -4.47 -25.22
C PRO A 339 -8.62 -3.78 -24.51
N ALA A 340 -8.37 -2.49 -24.74
CA ALA A 340 -7.44 -1.70 -23.91
C ALA A 340 -7.96 -1.34 -22.51
N LEU A 341 -9.27 -1.48 -22.25
CA LEU A 341 -9.81 -1.17 -20.93
C LEU A 341 -9.24 -2.16 -19.88
N SER A 342 -8.88 -1.61 -18.73
CA SER A 342 -8.55 -2.34 -17.50
C SER A 342 -9.73 -2.30 -16.54
N GLY A 343 -10.34 -1.13 -16.38
CA GLY A 343 -11.46 -0.93 -15.47
C GLY A 343 -11.81 0.52 -15.21
N TYR A 344 -12.69 0.70 -14.22
CA TYR A 344 -13.35 1.95 -13.89
C TYR A 344 -12.92 2.46 -12.50
N GLY A 345 -12.13 3.53 -12.45
CA GLY A 345 -11.85 4.30 -11.23
C GLY A 345 -13.06 5.13 -10.87
N LEU A 346 -13.87 4.63 -9.94
CA LEU A 346 -15.24 5.15 -9.71
C LEU A 346 -15.29 6.64 -9.38
N MET A 347 -14.30 7.12 -8.62
CA MET A 347 -14.25 8.48 -8.10
C MET A 347 -12.84 8.78 -7.59
N ASN A 348 -12.18 9.80 -8.12
CA ASN A 348 -10.94 10.31 -7.53
C ASN A 348 -11.20 10.91 -6.15
N GLU A 349 -10.34 10.56 -5.19
CA GLU A 349 -10.25 11.16 -3.85
C GLU A 349 -11.57 11.62 -3.19
N PRO A 350 -12.48 10.67 -2.86
CA PRO A 350 -13.58 10.95 -1.95
C PRO A 350 -13.08 11.55 -0.63
N ASN A 351 -13.68 12.67 -0.21
CA ASN A 351 -13.57 13.19 1.16
C ASN A 351 -14.98 13.59 1.62
N THR A 352 -15.63 12.66 2.32
CA THR A 352 -17.08 12.61 2.55
C THR A 352 -17.46 12.33 4.00
N ASN A 353 -16.50 11.95 4.84
CA ASN A 353 -16.70 11.56 6.24
C ASN A 353 -17.65 10.35 6.41
N GLY A 354 -17.51 9.33 5.56
CA GLY A 354 -18.20 8.04 5.69
C GLY A 354 -19.42 7.83 4.79
N LEU A 355 -19.74 8.78 3.90
CA LEU A 355 -20.86 8.66 2.95
C LEU A 355 -20.49 7.85 1.69
N TRP A 356 -19.22 7.92 1.28
CA TRP A 356 -18.71 7.28 0.06
C TRP A 356 -19.03 5.78 -0.09
N PRO A 357 -18.87 4.91 0.95
CA PRO A 357 -19.13 3.47 0.83
C PRO A 357 -20.49 3.09 0.23
N ALA A 358 -21.55 3.80 0.60
CA ALA A 358 -22.90 3.54 0.06
C ALA A 358 -23.00 3.91 -1.43
N THR A 359 -22.42 5.05 -1.81
CA THR A 359 -22.40 5.54 -3.20
C THR A 359 -21.52 4.66 -4.11
N ALA A 360 -20.34 4.24 -3.64
CA ALA A 360 -19.46 3.31 -4.33
C ALA A 360 -20.17 1.98 -4.65
N LEU A 361 -20.87 1.44 -3.65
CA LEU A 361 -21.63 0.20 -3.75
C LEU A 361 -22.74 0.27 -4.81
N VAL A 362 -23.50 1.37 -4.87
CA VAL A 362 -24.60 1.54 -5.85
C VAL A 362 -24.04 1.68 -7.26
N ALA A 363 -22.99 2.49 -7.48
CA ALA A 363 -22.36 2.63 -8.79
C ALA A 363 -21.71 1.31 -9.27
N ALA A 364 -20.99 0.62 -8.40
CA ALA A 364 -20.38 -0.67 -8.74
C ALA A 364 -21.43 -1.74 -9.06
N LYS A 365 -22.54 -1.81 -8.29
CA LYS A 365 -23.69 -2.68 -8.61
C LYS A 365 -24.34 -2.31 -9.94
N ALA A 366 -24.39 -1.03 -10.32
CA ALA A 366 -24.94 -0.59 -11.61
C ALA A 366 -24.03 -0.95 -12.80
N ILE A 367 -22.70 -0.76 -12.71
CA ILE A 367 -21.73 -1.26 -13.70
C ILE A 367 -21.89 -2.77 -13.87
N ARG A 368 -22.01 -3.53 -12.76
CA ARG A 368 -22.17 -4.99 -12.78
C ARG A 368 -23.52 -5.47 -13.30
N GLN A 369 -24.45 -4.60 -13.72
CA GLN A 369 -25.61 -4.99 -14.53
C GLN A 369 -25.24 -5.20 -16.01
N VAL A 370 -24.18 -4.55 -16.50
CA VAL A 370 -23.85 -4.44 -17.93
C VAL A 370 -22.44 -4.93 -18.27
N ASP A 371 -21.50 -4.87 -17.33
CA ASP A 371 -20.12 -5.37 -17.48
C ASP A 371 -19.81 -6.39 -16.36
N LYS A 372 -19.39 -7.59 -16.75
CA LYS A 372 -19.01 -8.70 -15.84
C LYS A 372 -17.50 -8.97 -15.80
N THR A 373 -16.71 -8.25 -16.59
CA THR A 373 -15.34 -8.61 -16.99
C THR A 373 -14.28 -7.61 -16.51
N ASN A 374 -14.48 -6.31 -16.73
CA ASN A 374 -13.45 -5.30 -16.41
C ASN A 374 -13.46 -4.96 -14.92
N TRP A 375 -12.32 -4.56 -14.37
CA TRP A 375 -12.19 -4.23 -12.96
C TRP A 375 -12.97 -2.97 -12.58
N ILE A 376 -13.35 -2.85 -11.32
CA ILE A 376 -13.80 -1.60 -10.71
C ILE A 376 -12.76 -1.22 -9.67
N TYR A 377 -12.15 -0.06 -9.85
CA TYR A 377 -11.18 0.52 -8.93
C TYR A 377 -11.93 1.41 -7.94
N VAL A 378 -11.80 1.09 -6.65
CA VAL A 378 -12.59 1.66 -5.56
C VAL A 378 -11.66 2.48 -4.67
N ALA A 379 -11.69 3.80 -4.87
CA ALA A 379 -11.02 4.76 -3.99
C ALA A 379 -11.55 4.67 -2.54
N GLY A 380 -10.76 5.18 -1.60
CA GLY A 380 -11.14 5.35 -0.20
C GLY A 380 -11.57 6.78 0.12
N ASP A 381 -12.32 6.90 1.21
CA ASP A 381 -12.61 8.18 1.86
C ASP A 381 -11.34 8.82 2.43
N ARG A 382 -11.42 10.13 2.76
CA ARG A 382 -10.31 10.98 3.22
C ARG A 382 -9.15 11.05 2.21
N TYR A 383 -9.48 11.43 0.97
CA TYR A 383 -8.55 11.56 -0.16
C TYR A 383 -7.80 10.26 -0.49
N SER A 384 -8.49 9.12 -0.42
CA SER A 384 -7.91 7.78 -0.67
C SER A 384 -6.65 7.44 0.14
N SER A 385 -6.35 8.16 1.23
CA SER A 385 -4.99 8.23 1.76
C SER A 385 -4.48 6.90 2.34
N ALA A 386 -3.45 6.31 1.72
CA ALA A 386 -2.92 4.99 2.07
C ALA A 386 -2.45 4.87 3.53
N TRP A 387 -1.86 5.93 4.08
CA TRP A 387 -1.39 5.99 5.47
C TRP A 387 -2.53 6.01 6.50
N HIS A 388 -3.68 6.59 6.12
CA HIS A 388 -4.86 6.76 6.98
C HIS A 388 -5.98 5.75 6.66
N TRP A 389 -5.68 4.76 5.81
CA TRP A 389 -6.70 3.87 5.24
C TRP A 389 -7.46 3.04 6.29
N PRO A 390 -6.81 2.40 7.30
CA PRO A 390 -7.53 1.62 8.30
C PRO A 390 -8.51 2.45 9.15
N GLN A 391 -8.25 3.74 9.33
CA GLN A 391 -9.07 4.66 10.13
C GLN A 391 -10.31 5.15 9.36
N SER A 392 -10.20 5.36 8.05
CA SER A 392 -11.29 5.92 7.23
C SER A 392 -12.12 4.89 6.47
N ASN A 393 -11.53 3.74 6.08
CA ASN A 393 -12.10 2.87 5.04
C ASN A 393 -12.66 1.52 5.54
N ALA A 394 -12.81 1.33 6.85
CA ALA A 394 -13.38 0.08 7.41
C ALA A 394 -14.81 -0.23 6.90
N GLN A 395 -15.64 0.80 6.67
CA GLN A 395 -17.02 0.64 6.18
C GLN A 395 -17.09 0.33 4.68
N LEU A 396 -16.02 0.57 3.91
CA LEU A 396 -15.97 0.35 2.46
C LEU A 396 -16.14 -1.14 2.09
N ILE A 397 -15.91 -2.04 3.04
CA ILE A 397 -15.95 -3.51 2.87
C ILE A 397 -16.95 -4.21 3.82
N ALA A 398 -17.95 -3.44 4.30
CA ALA A 398 -18.99 -3.91 5.22
C ALA A 398 -20.12 -4.71 4.52
N ASP A 399 -20.52 -4.31 3.30
CA ASP A 399 -21.33 -5.17 2.42
C ASP A 399 -20.42 -6.27 1.85
N PRO A 400 -20.73 -7.58 2.01
CA PRO A 400 -19.95 -8.67 1.42
C PRO A 400 -19.73 -8.56 -0.10
N TRP A 401 -20.61 -7.85 -0.82
CA TRP A 401 -20.45 -7.54 -2.24
C TRP A 401 -19.16 -6.74 -2.52
N MET A 402 -18.75 -5.87 -1.58
CA MET A 402 -17.50 -5.10 -1.63
C MET A 402 -16.27 -5.90 -1.17
N ARG A 403 -16.33 -7.24 -1.18
CA ARG A 403 -15.20 -8.12 -0.79
C ARG A 403 -14.70 -9.04 -1.91
N ASP A 404 -15.32 -8.94 -3.09
CA ASP A 404 -14.96 -9.58 -4.36
C ASP A 404 -14.76 -11.12 -4.39
N ALA A 405 -15.86 -11.82 -4.64
CA ALA A 405 -15.87 -13.20 -5.18
C ALA A 405 -16.30 -13.21 -6.67
N ASN A 406 -15.63 -12.42 -7.51
CA ASN A 406 -16.00 -12.02 -8.88
C ASN A 406 -17.08 -10.93 -9.00
N ASN A 407 -17.09 -10.00 -8.05
CA ASN A 407 -17.56 -8.63 -8.33
C ASN A 407 -16.43 -7.73 -8.89
N LYS A 408 -15.23 -8.30 -9.06
CA LYS A 408 -14.06 -7.76 -9.78
C LYS A 408 -13.71 -6.36 -9.29
N LEU A 409 -13.19 -6.30 -8.06
CA LEU A 409 -12.86 -5.05 -7.37
C LEU A 409 -11.36 -4.98 -7.10
N ILE A 410 -10.80 -3.77 -7.18
CA ILE A 410 -9.45 -3.43 -6.74
C ILE A 410 -9.58 -2.17 -5.87
N PHE A 411 -9.01 -2.14 -4.68
CA PHE A 411 -9.01 -0.93 -3.86
C PHE A 411 -7.87 0.00 -4.29
N GLU A 412 -8.18 1.28 -4.44
CA GLU A 412 -7.27 2.31 -4.95
C GLU A 412 -6.91 3.28 -3.82
N ALA A 413 -5.63 3.34 -3.43
CA ALA A 413 -5.15 4.29 -2.42
C ALA A 413 -4.17 5.30 -3.02
N HIS A 414 -4.12 6.50 -2.43
CA HIS A 414 -3.26 7.60 -2.87
C HIS A 414 -2.23 7.91 -1.78
N MET A 415 -1.03 8.35 -2.19
CA MET A 415 -0.02 8.80 -1.25
C MET A 415 1.04 9.70 -1.88
N TYR A 416 1.37 10.79 -1.18
CA TYR A 416 2.54 11.62 -1.46
C TYR A 416 3.53 11.55 -0.29
N LEU A 417 4.71 12.18 -0.40
CA LEU A 417 5.78 12.11 0.62
C LEU A 417 5.94 13.37 1.47
N ASP A 418 5.33 14.49 1.09
CA ASP A 418 5.32 15.76 1.83
C ASP A 418 4.60 15.69 3.20
N ARG A 419 4.94 16.58 4.11
CA ARG A 419 4.56 16.54 5.54
C ARG A 419 3.05 16.40 5.79
N ASP A 420 2.23 17.01 4.95
CA ASP A 420 0.76 17.01 5.03
C ASP A 420 0.09 15.93 4.15
N THR A 421 0.87 15.13 3.42
CA THR A 421 0.43 14.10 2.45
C THR A 421 -0.29 14.63 1.20
N SER A 422 -0.23 15.94 0.92
CA SER A 422 -1.02 16.60 -0.15
C SER A 422 -0.48 16.46 -1.57
N GLY A 423 0.80 16.14 -1.76
CA GLY A 423 1.45 16.20 -3.07
C GLY A 423 1.73 17.63 -3.57
N SER A 424 1.54 18.65 -2.72
CA SER A 424 1.88 20.03 -3.05
C SER A 424 3.39 20.29 -3.03
N TYR A 425 4.13 19.59 -2.16
CA TYR A 425 5.56 19.80 -1.90
C TYR A 425 5.92 21.29 -1.76
N ALA A 426 5.08 22.04 -1.04
CA ALA A 426 5.23 23.48 -0.84
C ALA A 426 6.51 23.83 -0.04
N ASP A 427 6.88 22.98 0.91
CA ASP A 427 8.11 23.10 1.70
C ASP A 427 9.29 22.46 0.95
N LYS A 428 9.97 23.26 0.12
CA LYS A 428 11.15 22.81 -0.64
C LYS A 428 12.38 22.50 0.23
N THR A 429 12.28 22.63 1.55
CA THR A 429 13.33 22.27 2.52
C THR A 429 13.03 20.99 3.29
N GLU A 430 11.88 20.36 3.05
CA GLU A 430 11.56 19.05 3.61
C GLU A 430 12.54 17.97 3.08
N THR A 431 12.87 17.01 3.95
CA THR A 431 13.76 15.89 3.63
C THR A 431 13.06 14.56 3.92
N PHE A 432 13.31 13.58 3.06
CA PHE A 432 12.49 12.38 2.93
C PHE A 432 13.28 11.15 3.35
N ALA A 433 12.86 10.53 4.46
CA ALA A 433 13.52 9.32 4.96
C ALA A 433 13.43 8.18 3.91
N PRO A 434 14.49 7.38 3.68
CA PRO A 434 14.50 6.37 2.63
C PRO A 434 13.39 5.31 2.71
N ASP A 435 12.83 5.04 3.88
CA ASP A 435 11.67 4.15 4.08
C ASP A 435 10.34 4.88 4.36
N LEU A 436 10.26 6.19 4.11
CA LEU A 436 9.04 7.00 4.27
C LEU A 436 7.90 6.53 3.36
N GLY A 437 8.19 6.26 2.07
CA GLY A 437 7.20 5.74 1.13
C GLY A 437 6.63 4.39 1.59
N ILE A 438 7.51 3.45 1.95
CA ILE A 438 7.11 2.15 2.53
C ILE A 438 6.25 2.35 3.78
N THR A 439 6.65 3.27 4.66
CA THR A 439 5.93 3.58 5.90
C THR A 439 4.51 4.08 5.61
N ARG A 440 4.34 4.99 4.63
CA ARG A 440 3.04 5.55 4.23
C ARG A 440 2.15 4.54 3.48
N ALA A 441 2.72 3.64 2.69
CA ALA A 441 1.98 2.57 2.00
C ALA A 441 1.53 1.45 2.94
N LYS A 442 2.30 1.16 4.01
CA LYS A 442 2.14 -0.06 4.82
C LYS A 442 0.74 -0.23 5.46
N PRO A 443 0.06 0.78 6.03
CA PRO A 443 -1.27 0.59 6.62
C PRO A 443 -2.32 0.08 5.63
N PHE A 444 -2.29 0.57 4.39
CA PHE A 444 -3.14 0.07 3.30
C PHE A 444 -2.78 -1.36 2.92
N VAL A 445 -1.49 -1.64 2.67
CA VAL A 445 -1.02 -3.00 2.27
C VAL A 445 -1.28 -4.05 3.35
N ASP A 446 -1.20 -3.69 4.63
CA ASP A 446 -1.56 -4.57 5.75
C ASP A 446 -3.08 -4.75 5.89
N TRP A 447 -3.88 -3.72 5.61
CA TRP A 447 -5.35 -3.80 5.60
C TRP A 447 -5.86 -4.70 4.47
N LEU A 448 -5.24 -4.63 3.29
CA LEU A 448 -5.54 -5.53 2.16
C LEU A 448 -5.33 -6.99 2.57
N ARG A 449 -4.14 -7.29 3.10
CA ARG A 449 -3.75 -8.63 3.59
C ARG A 449 -4.67 -9.14 4.71
N ALA A 450 -4.99 -8.29 5.68
CA ALA A 450 -5.87 -8.63 6.78
C ALA A 450 -7.32 -8.95 6.34
N ASN A 451 -7.69 -8.62 5.09
CA ASN A 451 -9.02 -8.85 4.55
C ASN A 451 -9.03 -9.77 3.30
N ASN A 452 -7.88 -10.25 2.82
CA ASN A 452 -7.70 -10.98 1.55
C ASN A 452 -8.23 -10.18 0.33
N LEU A 453 -7.80 -8.92 0.20
CA LEU A 453 -8.30 -7.97 -0.81
C LEU A 453 -7.22 -7.52 -1.80
N ARG A 454 -7.70 -7.06 -2.97
CA ARG A 454 -6.91 -6.55 -4.10
C ARG A 454 -6.58 -5.07 -3.97
N GLY A 455 -5.36 -4.67 -4.32
CA GLY A 455 -4.87 -3.30 -4.11
C GLY A 455 -4.23 -2.64 -5.32
N TYR A 456 -4.16 -1.30 -5.28
CA TYR A 456 -3.56 -0.42 -6.28
C TYR A 456 -3.19 0.92 -5.63
N ILE A 457 -2.07 1.52 -6.03
CA ILE A 457 -1.74 2.93 -5.68
C ILE A 457 -2.02 3.82 -6.89
N GLY A 458 -3.17 4.51 -6.88
CA GLY A 458 -3.63 5.34 -8.00
C GLY A 458 -2.76 6.58 -8.24
N GLU A 459 -2.22 7.16 -7.16
CA GLU A 459 -1.31 8.30 -7.25
C GLU A 459 -0.16 8.20 -6.24
N ILE A 460 1.05 8.44 -6.77
CA ILE A 460 2.25 8.88 -6.06
C ILE A 460 3.09 9.69 -7.04
N GLY A 461 3.50 10.89 -6.63
CA GLY A 461 4.46 11.73 -7.34
C GLY A 461 5.53 12.23 -6.37
N VAL A 462 6.75 12.49 -6.87
CA VAL A 462 7.86 13.05 -6.06
C VAL A 462 8.55 14.17 -6.83
N PRO A 463 9.01 15.24 -6.16
CA PRO A 463 9.54 16.41 -6.86
C PRO A 463 10.90 16.16 -7.51
N ASN A 464 11.05 16.62 -8.75
CA ASN A 464 12.26 16.49 -9.56
C ASN A 464 13.52 17.16 -8.98
N TYR A 465 13.41 17.95 -7.90
CA TYR A 465 14.52 18.58 -7.21
C TYR A 465 15.01 17.82 -5.95
N ALA A 466 14.29 16.80 -5.46
CA ALA A 466 14.58 16.13 -4.18
C ALA A 466 15.10 14.68 -4.36
N PRO A 467 16.43 14.45 -4.40
CA PRO A 467 17.01 13.13 -4.70
C PRO A 467 16.76 12.08 -3.61
N ASP A 468 16.45 12.51 -2.38
CA ASP A 468 16.01 11.66 -1.27
C ASP A 468 14.54 11.23 -1.43
N ALA A 469 13.67 12.08 -1.97
CA ALA A 469 12.31 11.69 -2.38
C ALA A 469 12.35 10.64 -3.52
N ILE A 470 13.28 10.80 -4.48
CA ILE A 470 13.53 9.79 -5.53
C ILE A 470 13.95 8.44 -4.92
N LEU A 471 14.84 8.46 -3.92
CA LEU A 471 15.27 7.25 -3.20
C LEU A 471 14.12 6.60 -2.40
N ALA A 472 13.28 7.41 -1.74
CA ALA A 472 12.09 6.92 -1.04
C ALA A 472 11.06 6.30 -2.00
N MET A 473 10.95 6.82 -3.23
CA MET A 473 10.14 6.23 -4.30
C MET A 473 10.74 4.90 -4.82
N ASP A 474 12.05 4.80 -5.03
CA ASP A 474 12.73 3.55 -5.44
C ASP A 474 12.44 2.42 -4.44
N ASN A 475 12.60 2.71 -3.14
CA ASN A 475 12.32 1.76 -2.05
C ASN A 475 10.82 1.40 -1.96
N LEU A 476 9.92 2.37 -2.16
CA LEU A 476 8.48 2.13 -2.23
C LEU A 476 8.11 1.18 -3.38
N LEU A 477 8.59 1.44 -4.60
CA LEU A 477 8.32 0.59 -5.77
C LEU A 477 8.86 -0.83 -5.59
N GLY A 478 9.97 -0.98 -4.86
CA GLY A 478 10.47 -2.28 -4.41
C GLY A 478 9.47 -3.02 -3.51
N TYR A 479 8.98 -2.33 -2.46
CA TYR A 479 8.00 -2.88 -1.52
C TYR A 479 6.64 -3.20 -2.17
N LEU A 480 6.15 -2.34 -3.07
CA LEU A 480 4.90 -2.56 -3.80
C LEU A 480 5.00 -3.81 -4.70
N ARG A 481 6.13 -4.01 -5.40
CA ARG A 481 6.40 -5.25 -6.16
C ARG A 481 6.48 -6.49 -5.27
N GLU A 482 7.14 -6.41 -4.11
CA GLU A 482 7.16 -7.51 -3.13
C GLU A 482 5.77 -7.88 -2.57
N ASN A 483 4.74 -7.05 -2.81
CA ASN A 483 3.36 -7.25 -2.38
C ASN A 483 2.35 -7.24 -3.54
N CYS A 484 2.79 -7.39 -4.80
CA CYS A 484 1.91 -7.42 -5.98
C CYS A 484 0.91 -6.25 -6.11
N VAL A 485 1.20 -5.10 -5.48
CA VAL A 485 0.38 -3.90 -5.56
C VAL A 485 0.84 -3.05 -6.75
N PRO A 486 0.09 -2.99 -7.86
CA PRO A 486 0.37 -2.07 -8.96
C PRO A 486 0.25 -0.61 -8.53
N MET A 487 0.89 0.29 -9.28
CA MET A 487 0.77 1.73 -9.09
C MET A 487 0.75 2.51 -10.40
N THR A 488 0.22 3.73 -10.37
CA THR A 488 0.45 4.74 -11.42
C THR A 488 1.11 5.99 -10.85
N TYR A 489 2.18 6.43 -11.51
CA TYR A 489 2.89 7.64 -11.14
C TYR A 489 2.09 8.91 -11.51
N TRP A 490 1.99 9.86 -10.59
CA TRP A 490 1.40 11.19 -10.85
C TRP A 490 2.51 12.22 -11.11
N ALA A 491 2.67 12.76 -12.33
CA ALA A 491 1.89 12.50 -13.54
C ALA A 491 2.70 12.67 -14.82
N ALA A 492 2.06 12.43 -15.95
CA ALA A 492 2.57 12.67 -17.30
C ALA A 492 1.45 13.20 -18.21
N GLY A 493 1.77 13.44 -19.48
CA GLY A 493 0.83 13.96 -20.47
C GLY A 493 1.07 15.43 -20.85
N PRO A 494 0.21 16.00 -21.70
CA PRO A 494 0.32 17.38 -22.17
C PRO A 494 0.08 18.44 -21.08
N TRP A 495 0.51 19.67 -21.37
CA TRP A 495 0.17 20.92 -20.66
C TRP A 495 0.64 21.07 -19.20
N TRP A 496 1.46 20.16 -18.66
CA TRP A 496 2.01 20.27 -17.30
C TRP A 496 3.01 21.42 -17.07
N GLY A 497 3.51 22.08 -18.13
CA GLY A 497 4.39 23.24 -18.00
C GLY A 497 5.72 22.89 -17.31
N SER A 498 5.96 23.48 -16.14
CA SER A 498 7.12 23.21 -15.27
C SER A 498 6.75 22.52 -13.96
N TYR A 499 5.60 21.84 -13.91
CA TYR A 499 5.12 21.13 -12.71
C TYR A 499 6.14 20.12 -12.19
N ILE A 500 6.54 20.28 -10.92
CA ILE A 500 7.65 19.58 -10.27
C ILE A 500 7.48 18.05 -10.19
N LEU A 501 6.26 17.53 -10.34
CA LEU A 501 5.98 16.09 -10.35
C LEU A 501 5.82 15.52 -11.77
N SER A 502 5.82 16.35 -12.83
CA SER A 502 5.56 15.86 -14.18
C SER A 502 6.74 15.08 -14.77
N LEU A 503 6.46 14.00 -15.51
CA LEU A 503 7.40 13.31 -16.41
C LEU A 503 7.50 13.97 -17.80
N ASP A 504 6.59 14.91 -18.09
CA ASP A 504 6.48 15.67 -19.33
C ASP A 504 6.49 17.17 -19.00
N VAL A 505 7.62 17.84 -19.20
CA VAL A 505 7.78 19.28 -18.96
C VAL A 505 8.06 20.04 -20.26
N THR A 506 7.74 21.34 -20.28
CA THR A 506 8.08 22.25 -21.38
C THR A 506 9.57 22.17 -21.71
N GLY A 507 9.90 22.00 -22.99
CA GLY A 507 11.29 21.82 -23.45
C GLY A 507 11.82 20.39 -23.33
N GLY A 508 11.06 19.43 -22.78
CA GLY A 508 11.40 18.01 -22.78
C GLY A 508 12.59 17.62 -21.89
N ALA A 509 12.94 18.43 -20.90
CA ALA A 509 14.06 18.17 -20.01
C ALA A 509 13.91 16.81 -19.28
N PRO A 510 14.97 15.96 -19.20
CA PRO A 510 14.89 14.67 -18.53
C PRO A 510 14.47 14.77 -17.06
N GLN A 511 13.52 13.92 -16.65
CA GLN A 511 12.94 13.92 -15.30
C GLN A 511 13.49 12.75 -14.48
N PRO A 512 14.09 12.99 -13.28
CA PRO A 512 14.83 11.96 -12.52
C PRO A 512 13.95 10.84 -11.96
N GLN A 513 12.63 11.02 -11.92
CA GLN A 513 11.67 9.98 -11.57
C GLN A 513 11.61 8.88 -12.63
N LEU A 514 11.73 9.23 -13.92
CA LEU A 514 11.48 8.33 -15.04
C LEU A 514 12.44 7.12 -15.09
N PRO A 515 13.77 7.26 -14.92
CA PRO A 515 14.67 6.10 -14.85
C PRO A 515 14.33 5.12 -13.73
N VAL A 516 13.79 5.60 -12.60
CA VAL A 516 13.36 4.74 -11.49
C VAL A 516 12.08 3.99 -11.85
N LEU A 517 11.09 4.67 -12.45
CA LEU A 517 9.86 4.03 -12.93
C LEU A 517 10.17 2.96 -13.97
N VAL A 518 11.00 3.26 -14.98
CA VAL A 518 11.42 2.34 -16.04
C VAL A 518 12.19 1.14 -15.47
N LYS A 519 13.11 1.37 -14.51
CA LYS A 519 13.80 0.30 -13.78
C LYS A 519 12.79 -0.68 -13.14
N HIS A 520 11.79 -0.18 -12.42
CA HIS A 520 10.86 -1.04 -11.68
C HIS A 520 9.79 -1.67 -12.57
N ALA A 521 9.38 -1.02 -13.66
CA ALA A 521 8.49 -1.58 -14.69
C ALA A 521 9.12 -2.80 -15.39
N ASN A 522 10.41 -2.70 -15.72
CA ASN A 522 11.17 -3.78 -16.37
C ASN A 522 11.79 -4.78 -15.37
N THR A 523 11.51 -4.66 -14.06
CA THR A 523 11.96 -5.65 -13.06
C THR A 523 10.93 -6.78 -12.95
N ALA A 524 11.37 -8.00 -13.26
CA ALA A 524 10.56 -9.20 -13.16
C ALA A 524 9.89 -9.36 -11.78
N ASN A 525 8.65 -9.86 -11.78
CA ASN A 525 7.85 -10.13 -10.60
C ASN A 525 7.15 -11.50 -10.73
N SER A 526 6.63 -12.03 -9.63
CA SER A 526 5.98 -13.34 -9.56
C SER A 526 4.46 -13.26 -9.37
N CYS A 527 3.85 -12.12 -9.70
CA CYS A 527 2.43 -11.89 -9.47
C CYS A 527 1.59 -12.53 -10.57
N ALA A 528 0.50 -13.20 -10.21
CA ALA A 528 -0.39 -13.88 -11.13
C ALA A 528 -1.48 -12.96 -11.71
N ALA A 529 -1.84 -11.88 -11.02
CA ALA A 529 -2.82 -10.90 -11.49
C ALA A 529 -2.50 -9.46 -11.06
N ILE A 530 -3.08 -8.49 -11.77
CA ILE A 530 -3.03 -7.07 -11.38
C ILE A 530 -3.75 -6.88 -10.03
N GLY A 531 -3.03 -6.36 -9.04
CA GLY A 531 -3.54 -6.17 -7.68
C GLY A 531 -3.95 -7.48 -7.01
N GLU A 532 -3.13 -8.53 -7.12
CA GLU A 532 -3.40 -9.85 -6.53
C GLU A 532 -3.75 -9.76 -5.02
N PRO A 533 -4.68 -10.60 -4.49
CA PRO A 533 -4.97 -10.63 -3.06
C PRO A 533 -3.75 -11.00 -2.22
N LEU A 534 -3.64 -10.38 -1.04
CA LEU A 534 -2.47 -10.44 -0.15
C LEU A 534 -2.62 -11.35 1.07
#